data_AF-A0A2E6WNZ1-F1
#
_entry.id   AF-A0A2E6WNZ1-F1
#
_cell.length_a   1.000
_cell.length_b   1.000
_cell.length_c   1.000
_cell.angle_alpha   90.00
_cell.angle_beta   90.00
_cell.angle_gamma   90.00
#
_symmetry.space_group_name_H-M   'P 1'
#
loop_
_entity.id
_entity.type
_entity.pdbx_description
1 polymer ?
#
loop_
_entity_poly.entity_id
_entity_poly.type
_entity_poly.pdbx_seq_one_letter_code
_entity_poly.pdbx_strand_id
1 'polypeptide(L)' 'MGSVRGVEVIDRIRGGEDAAFHEDVLRDLCEVMTDGSLCAMGGLTPMPVLSALDNFPEDFGHAAGGE' A
#
# COMPACT_ATOMS: atom_id res chain seq x y z
N MET A 1 -12.89 -2.89 -7.22
CA MET A 1 -13.05 -2.99 -5.75
C MET A 1 -11.72 -2.82 -5.04
N GLY A 2 -10.70 -3.64 -5.33
CA GLY A 2 -9.38 -3.51 -4.70
C GLY A 2 -8.76 -2.11 -4.82
N SER A 3 -8.73 -1.54 -6.02
CA SER A 3 -8.21 -0.18 -6.24
C SER A 3 -8.91 0.93 -5.42
N VAL A 4 -10.24 0.86 -5.28
CA VAL A 4 -11.00 1.86 -4.49
C VAL A 4 -10.69 1.73 -3.00
N ARG A 5 -10.62 0.49 -2.48
CA ARG A 5 -10.22 0.24 -1.10
C ARG A 5 -8.77 0.67 -0.85
N GLY A 6 -7.87 0.46 -1.81
CA GLY A 6 -6.49 0.92 -1.72
C GLY A 6 -6.39 2.44 -1.54
N VAL A 7 -7.18 3.21 -2.30
CA VAL A 7 -7.24 4.68 -2.15
C VAL A 7 -7.72 5.07 -0.75
N GLU A 8 -8.82 4.48 -0.28
CA GLU A 8 -9.35 4.77 1.07
C GLU A 8 -8.35 4.48 2.19
N VAL A 9 -7.58 3.40 2.07
CA VAL A 9 -6.55 3.02 3.05
C VAL A 9 -5.38 4.01 3.00
N ILE A 10 -4.92 4.39 1.80
CA ILE A 10 -3.87 5.40 1.62
C ILE A 10 -4.28 6.75 2.22
N ASP A 11 -5.54 7.15 2.05
CA ASP A 11 -6.06 8.40 2.63
C ASP A 11 -6.01 8.38 4.16
N ARG A 12 -6.29 7.23 4.81
CA ARG A 12 -6.16 7.07 6.27
C ARG A 12 -4.72 7.14 6.75
N ILE A 13 -3.80 6.52 6.02
CA ILE A 13 -2.35 6.63 6.31
C ILE A 13 -1.91 8.08 6.25
N ARG A 14 -2.32 8.81 5.20
CA ARG A 14 -2.05 10.27 5.06
C ARG A 14 -2.71 11.10 6.15
N GLY A 15 -3.86 10.66 6.66
CA GLY A 15 -4.56 11.27 7.80
C GLY A 15 -3.90 11.00 9.16
N GLY A 16 -2.89 10.14 9.23
CA GLY A 16 -2.24 9.74 10.48
C GLY A 16 -3.09 8.78 11.34
N GLU A 17 -4.14 8.20 10.76
CA GLU A 17 -4.99 7.23 11.45
C GLU A 17 -4.28 5.88 11.44
N ASP A 18 -3.72 5.46 12.59
CA ASP A 18 -3.10 4.13 12.78
C ASP A 18 -2.29 3.65 11.57
N ALA A 19 -1.30 4.46 11.17
CA ALA A 19 -0.59 4.30 9.90
C ALA A 19 0.06 2.92 9.73
N ALA A 20 0.61 2.35 10.81
CA ALA A 20 1.19 1.01 10.81
C ALA A 20 0.15 -0.08 10.52
N PHE A 21 -1.03 -0.01 11.15
CA PHE A 21 -2.11 -0.95 10.87
C PHE A 21 -2.62 -0.84 9.43
N HIS A 22 -2.81 0.39 8.95
CA HIS A 22 -3.30 0.60 7.59
C HIS A 22 -2.27 0.26 6.51
N GLU A 23 -0.96 0.40 6.77
CA GLU A 23 0.08 -0.11 5.88
C GLU A 23 -0.01 -1.63 5.72
N ASP A 24 -0.16 -2.38 6.82
CA ASP A 24 -0.31 -3.84 6.77
C ASP A 24 -1.52 -4.26 5.91
N VAL A 25 -2.66 -3.60 6.11
CA VAL A 25 -3.87 -3.81 5.29
C VAL A 25 -3.62 -3.46 3.82
N LEU A 26 -2.85 -2.40 3.53
CA LEU A 26 -2.52 -2.01 2.17
C LEU A 26 -1.62 -3.05 1.49
N ARG A 27 -0.67 -3.65 2.22
CA ARG A 27 0.22 -4.71 1.74
C ARG A 27 -0.54 -6.01 1.46
N ASP A 28 -1.42 -6.44 2.35
CA ASP A 28 -2.29 -7.61 2.14
C ASP A 28 -3.19 -7.43 0.90
N LEU A 29 -3.77 -6.24 0.74
CA LEU A 29 -4.55 -5.90 -0.45
C LEU A 29 -3.70 -5.98 -1.74
N CYS A 30 -2.44 -5.53 -1.68
CA CYS A 30 -1.51 -5.61 -2.80
C CYS A 30 -1.20 -7.06 -3.18
N GLU A 31 -1.04 -7.97 -2.21
CA GLU A 31 -0.87 -9.41 -2.45
C GLU A 31 -2.12 -9.99 -3.15
N VAL A 32 -3.31 -9.74 -2.59
CA VAL A 32 -4.58 -10.18 -3.20
C VAL A 32 -4.76 -9.66 -4.63
N MET A 33 -4.37 -8.40 -4.90
CA MET A 33 -4.44 -7.83 -6.25
C MET A 33 -3.43 -8.44 -7.20
N THR A 34 -2.24 -8.81 -6.71
CA THR A 34 -1.21 -9.47 -7.52
C THR A 34 -1.66 -10.86 -7.95
N ASP A 35 -2.18 -11.64 -7.00
CA ASP A 35 -2.54 -13.05 -7.24
C ASP A 35 -3.94 -13.22 -7.84
N GLY A 36 -4.88 -12.34 -7.50
CA GLY A 36 -6.28 -12.42 -7.90
C GLY A 36 -6.62 -11.74 -9.22
N SER A 37 -5.69 -11.02 -9.84
CA SER A 37 -5.97 -10.27 -11.07
C SER A 37 -5.77 -11.11 -12.33
N LEU A 38 -6.81 -11.18 -13.16
CA LEU A 38 -6.79 -11.91 -14.44
C LEU A 38 -6.09 -11.15 -15.58
N CYS A 39 -5.71 -9.89 -15.37
CA CYS A 39 -5.03 -9.08 -16.37
C CYS A 39 -3.83 -8.35 -15.75
N ALA A 40 -2.85 -8.02 -16.60
CA ALA A 40 -1.64 -7.32 -16.20
C ALA A 40 -1.92 -5.94 -15.57
N MET A 41 -2.99 -5.26 -16.00
CA MET A 41 -3.39 -4.00 -15.39
C MET A 41 -3.68 -4.16 -13.89
N GLY A 42 -4.41 -5.21 -13.51
CA GLY A 42 -4.70 -5.50 -12.12
C GLY A 42 -3.46 -5.97 -11.34
N GLY A 43 -2.72 -6.92 -11.90
CA GLY A 43 -1.58 -7.55 -11.21
C GLY A 43 -0.34 -6.66 -11.08
N LEU A 44 -0.19 -5.62 -11.92
CA LEU A 44 0.93 -4.68 -11.86
C LEU A 44 0.61 -3.38 -11.12
N THR A 45 -0.67 -3.10 -10.82
CA THR A 45 -1.05 -1.93 -9.99
C THR A 45 -0.38 -1.91 -8.61
N PRO A 46 -0.16 -3.06 -7.93
CA PRO A 46 0.57 -3.12 -6.67
C PRO A 46 2.05 -2.72 -6.73
N MET A 47 2.73 -2.90 -7.88
CA MET A 47 4.17 -2.64 -7.99
C MET A 47 4.60 -1.22 -7.58
N PRO A 48 4.01 -0.14 -8.11
CA PRO A 48 4.38 1.22 -7.67
C PRO A 48 4.02 1.49 -6.20
N VAL A 49 2.97 0.85 -5.66
CA VAL A 49 2.56 1.04 -4.26
C VAL A 49 3.58 0.39 -3.32
N LEU A 50 3.92 -0.88 -3.53
CA LEU A 50 4.92 -1.59 -2.74
C LEU A 50 6.29 -0.92 -2.86
N SER A 51 6.69 -0.52 -4.07
CA SER A 51 7.94 0.23 -4.26
C SER A 51 7.96 1.52 -3.45
N ALA A 52 6.84 2.24 -3.33
CA ALA A 52 6.78 3.47 -2.54
C ALA A 52 6.91 3.19 -1.04
N LEU A 53 6.18 2.20 -0.53
CA LEU A 53 6.25 1.79 0.88
C LEU A 53 7.65 1.33 1.28
N ASP A 54 8.34 0.59 0.41
CA ASP A 54 9.65 0.00 0.73
C ASP A 54 10.80 1.02 0.61
N ASN A 55 10.71 1.99 -0.31
CA ASN A 55 11.81 2.92 -0.58
C ASN A 55 11.62 4.31 0.03
N PHE A 56 10.39 4.68 0.38
CA PHE A 56 10.04 5.98 0.96
C PHE A 56 9.11 5.81 2.17
N PRO A 57 9.46 4.97 3.17
CA PRO A 57 8.60 4.70 4.33
C PRO A 57 8.26 5.97 5.14
N GLU A 58 9.11 7.00 5.09
CA GLU A 58 8.89 8.30 5.71
C GLU A 58 7.63 9.02 5.22
N ASP A 59 7.23 8.81 3.97
CA ASP A 59 6.02 9.41 3.39
C ASP A 59 4.74 8.78 3.97
N PHE A 60 4.87 7.65 4.65
CA PHE A 60 3.77 6.88 5.25
C PHE A 60 3.79 6.90 6.79
N GLY A 61 4.59 7.79 7.39
CA GLY A 61 4.59 8.01 8.84
C GLY A 61 5.53 7.10 9.63
N HIS A 62 6.35 6.29 8.97
CA HIS A 62 7.44 5.57 9.61
C HIS A 62 8.66 6.48 9.71
N ALA A 63 9.39 6.44 10.83
CA ALA A 63 10.73 7.03 10.83
C ALA A 63 11.56 6.25 9.81
N ALA A 64 12.12 6.93 8.79
CA ALA A 64 13.02 6.30 7.82
C ALA A 64 13.98 5.40 8.60
N GLY A 65 13.93 4.09 8.32
CA GLY A 65 14.71 3.09 9.02
C GLY A 65 16.19 3.45 8.91
N GLY A 66 16.71 4.08 9.95
CA GLY A 66 18.13 4.23 10.18
C GLY A 66 18.66 2.90 10.69
N GLU A 67 19.30 2.17 9.81
CA GLU A 67 20.57 1.49 10.10
C GLU A 67 21.66 2.05 9.18
#